data_AF-A0AAW0XLL1-F1
#
_entry.id   AF-A0AAW0XLL1-F1
#
_cell.length_a   1.000
_cell.length_b   1.000
_cell.length_c   1.000
_cell.angle_alpha   90.00
_cell.angle_beta   90.00
_cell.angle_gamma   90.00
#
_symmetry.space_group_name_H-M   'P 1'
#
loop_
_entity.id
_entity.type
_entity.pdbx_description
1 polymer ?
#
loop_
_entity_poly.entity_id
_entity_poly.type
_entity_poly.pdbx_seq_one_letter_code
_entity_poly.pdbx_strand_id
1 'polypeptide(L)'
;IFIIPNKTLYSPNYTSCVMATKRLAEELGLVQKRQVKRMSQSTSKVNQKFEYLIVLDFESTCWDTWPPAGQNEIIEFPAVLLDLSSGNTLSEFHEYVKPTEQSILSSFCKNLTGITQEQVDAGIPLGACLCLFSSWIQKLCEQYQMSFNISVPGKHVTFATWSDWDLQICLHRECLRKQLKKPEFFNYWIDIRYMYKKFYHRSPKGLAGALQDLGISFVGQEHSGICDTRNTAVLISRMISDGCVMTITKSLAVNTNKVHAH
;
A
#
# COMPACT_ATOMS: atom_id res chain seq x y z
N ILE A 1 0.61 53.09 -20.81
CA ILE A 1 -0.57 53.94 -20.53
C ILE A 1 -1.54 53.77 -21.68
N PHE A 2 -2.57 52.96 -21.49
CA PHE A 2 -3.91 53.12 -22.06
C PHE A 2 -4.83 52.34 -21.13
N ILE A 3 -5.84 53.02 -20.61
CA ILE A 3 -6.75 52.51 -19.58
C ILE A 3 -8.19 52.56 -20.14
N ILE A 4 -8.99 51.59 -19.67
CA ILE A 4 -10.48 51.47 -19.53
C ILE A 4 -11.28 51.22 -20.85
N PRO A 5 -12.39 50.42 -20.88
CA PRO A 5 -13.22 50.12 -19.71
C PRO A 5 -13.78 48.72 -19.43
N ASN A 6 -14.03 48.57 -18.11
CA ASN A 6 -14.93 47.63 -17.45
C ASN A 6 -16.28 47.48 -18.18
N LYS A 7 -16.67 46.23 -18.43
CA LYS A 7 -18.07 45.80 -18.32
C LYS A 7 -18.12 44.42 -17.67
N THR A 8 -18.74 44.40 -16.50
CA THR A 8 -19.17 43.22 -15.75
C THR A 8 -20.29 42.51 -16.53
N LEU A 9 -20.10 41.23 -16.85
CA LEU A 9 -21.20 40.29 -17.10
C LEU A 9 -20.80 38.91 -16.55
N TYR A 10 -21.64 38.41 -15.65
CA TYR A 10 -21.70 37.02 -15.22
C TYR A 10 -21.82 36.09 -16.43
N SER A 11 -20.99 35.03 -16.50
CA SER A 11 -21.35 33.78 -17.19
C SER A 11 -20.44 32.61 -16.78
N PRO A 12 -20.93 31.36 -16.85
CA PRO A 12 -20.36 30.18 -16.20
C PRO A 12 -19.38 29.41 -17.11
N ASN A 13 -18.81 28.33 -16.59
CA ASN A 13 -18.13 27.23 -17.30
C ASN A 13 -16.61 27.31 -17.44
N TYR A 14 -15.90 26.97 -16.35
CA TYR A 14 -14.47 26.66 -16.37
C TYR A 14 -14.11 25.41 -17.21
N THR A 15 -15.07 24.53 -17.50
CA THR A 15 -14.89 23.29 -18.29
C THR A 15 -14.82 23.52 -19.80
N SER A 16 -15.37 24.64 -20.31
CA SER A 16 -15.34 24.96 -21.75
C SER A 16 -13.93 25.38 -22.23
N CYS A 17 -13.13 25.98 -21.34
CA CYS A 17 -11.82 26.53 -21.67
C CYS A 17 -10.78 25.43 -21.93
N VAL A 18 -10.78 24.35 -21.14
CA VAL A 18 -9.80 23.24 -21.28
C VAL A 18 -9.98 22.47 -22.60
N MET A 19 -11.24 22.26 -23.02
CA MET A 19 -11.57 21.64 -24.30
C MET A 19 -11.17 22.52 -25.49
N ALA A 20 -11.34 23.85 -25.36
CA ALA A 20 -10.92 24.81 -26.38
C ALA A 20 -9.40 24.85 -26.55
N THR A 21 -8.63 24.85 -25.46
CA THR A 21 -7.17 24.89 -25.49
C THR A 21 -6.56 23.64 -26.10
N LYS A 22 -7.09 22.44 -25.79
CA LYS A 22 -6.63 21.19 -26.41
C LYS A 22 -6.86 21.18 -27.91
N ARG A 23 -8.04 21.61 -28.36
CA ARG A 23 -8.42 21.63 -29.77
C ARG A 23 -7.57 22.61 -30.56
N LEU A 24 -7.32 23.80 -29.98
CA LEU A 24 -6.42 24.80 -30.56
C LEU A 24 -4.97 24.29 -30.64
N ALA A 25 -4.48 23.58 -29.62
CA ALA A 25 -3.15 22.98 -29.64
C ALA A 25 -3.01 21.87 -30.71
N GLU A 26 -4.08 21.12 -30.98
CA GLU A 26 -4.15 20.14 -32.06
C GLU A 26 -4.15 20.80 -33.45
N GLU A 27 -4.93 21.87 -33.64
CA GLU A 27 -4.98 22.65 -34.91
C GLU A 27 -3.65 23.36 -35.21
N LEU A 28 -2.96 23.85 -34.19
CA LEU A 28 -1.65 24.51 -34.32
C LEU A 28 -0.48 23.52 -34.46
N GLY A 29 -0.74 22.21 -34.47
CA GLY A 29 0.31 21.18 -34.58
C GLY A 29 1.27 21.11 -33.38
N LEU A 30 0.90 21.71 -32.25
CA LEU A 30 1.71 21.74 -31.02
C LEU A 30 1.59 20.44 -30.20
N VAL A 31 0.65 19.56 -30.58
CA VAL A 31 0.47 18.24 -29.96
C VAL A 31 1.17 17.16 -30.79
N GLN A 32 2.32 16.69 -30.32
CA GLN A 32 2.89 15.43 -30.82
C GLN A 32 2.10 14.25 -30.24
N LYS A 33 1.27 13.61 -31.07
CA LYS A 33 0.71 12.29 -30.75
C LYS A 33 1.84 11.26 -30.78
N ARG A 34 2.43 10.99 -29.63
CA ARG A 34 3.37 9.88 -29.48
C ARG A 34 2.59 8.60 -29.72
N GLN A 35 2.76 7.98 -30.90
CA GLN A 35 2.25 6.63 -31.13
C GLN A 35 2.98 5.71 -30.15
N VAL A 36 2.29 5.33 -29.07
CA VAL A 36 2.72 4.18 -28.29
C VAL A 36 2.54 3.01 -29.23
N LYS A 37 3.65 2.51 -29.79
CA LYS A 37 3.68 1.19 -30.42
C LYS A 37 3.10 0.25 -29.36
N ARG A 38 1.88 -0.22 -29.59
CA ARG A 38 1.31 -1.32 -28.83
C ARG A 38 2.13 -2.53 -29.25
N MET A 39 3.27 -2.73 -28.59
CA MET A 39 4.03 -3.96 -28.73
C MET A 39 3.04 -5.06 -28.38
N SER A 40 2.71 -5.90 -29.35
CA SER A 40 2.20 -7.23 -29.09
C SER A 40 3.32 -7.97 -28.36
N GLN A 41 3.50 -7.68 -27.07
CA GLN A 41 4.34 -8.50 -26.23
C GLN A 41 3.59 -9.81 -26.08
N SER A 42 4.08 -10.84 -26.76
CA SER A 42 4.06 -12.17 -26.16
C SER A 42 4.83 -12.03 -24.84
N THR A 43 4.14 -11.61 -23.77
CA THR A 43 4.73 -11.55 -22.44
C THR A 43 5.02 -12.99 -22.07
N SER A 44 6.25 -13.44 -22.28
CA SER A 44 6.76 -14.61 -21.58
C SER A 44 6.51 -14.32 -20.11
N LYS A 45 5.55 -15.04 -19.49
CA LYS A 45 5.21 -14.84 -18.07
C LYS A 45 6.52 -14.89 -17.28
N VAL A 46 6.89 -13.78 -16.68
CA VAL A 46 8.07 -13.72 -15.83
C VAL A 46 7.80 -14.63 -14.65
N ASN A 47 8.68 -15.62 -14.45
CA ASN A 47 8.49 -16.59 -13.39
C ASN A 47 8.69 -15.91 -12.03
N GLN A 48 7.64 -15.86 -11.22
CA GLN A 48 7.69 -15.30 -9.87
C GLN A 48 8.11 -16.40 -8.89
N LYS A 49 8.89 -16.01 -7.87
CA LYS A 49 9.27 -16.94 -6.79
C LYS A 49 8.08 -17.28 -5.86
N PHE A 50 7.09 -16.40 -5.83
CA PHE A 50 5.89 -16.50 -5.01
C PHE A 50 4.68 -16.61 -5.95
N GLU A 51 3.73 -17.46 -5.60
CA GLU A 51 2.43 -17.53 -6.27
C GLU A 51 1.46 -16.51 -5.68
N TYR A 52 1.63 -16.18 -4.40
CA TYR A 52 0.77 -15.26 -3.69
C TYR A 52 1.55 -14.21 -2.91
N LEU A 53 0.90 -13.08 -2.67
CA LEU A 53 1.35 -12.09 -1.69
C LEU A 53 0.22 -11.74 -0.73
N ILE A 54 0.56 -11.53 0.54
CA ILE A 54 -0.31 -10.84 1.48
C ILE A 54 0.09 -9.37 1.47
N VAL A 55 -0.75 -8.53 0.88
CA VAL A 55 -0.53 -7.07 0.85
C VAL A 55 -1.22 -6.47 2.06
N LEU A 56 -0.54 -5.59 2.80
CA LEU A 56 -1.12 -4.87 3.95
C LEU A 56 -0.59 -3.44 4.04
N ASP A 57 -1.37 -2.58 4.70
CA ASP A 57 -1.04 -1.18 4.98
C ASP A 57 -1.75 -0.75 6.28
N PHE A 58 -1.00 -0.45 7.34
CA PHE A 58 -1.60 -0.10 8.63
C PHE A 58 -1.87 1.38 8.75
N GLU A 59 -3.02 1.74 9.31
CA GLU A 59 -3.19 3.07 9.86
C GLU A 59 -2.84 3.08 11.34
N SER A 60 -2.30 4.21 11.82
CA SER A 60 -1.95 4.39 13.22
C SER A 60 -2.38 5.75 13.77
N THR A 61 -2.49 5.84 15.10
CA THR A 61 -2.63 7.12 15.78
C THR A 61 -1.53 8.08 15.34
N CYS A 62 -1.87 9.31 14.95
CA CYS A 62 -0.90 10.32 14.53
C CYS A 62 -1.31 11.75 14.96
N TRP A 63 -0.36 12.70 14.85
CA TRP A 63 -0.52 14.09 15.29
C TRP A 63 0.18 15.02 14.28
N ASP A 64 -0.33 16.24 14.14
CA ASP A 64 0.23 17.30 13.27
C ASP A 64 1.47 17.98 13.89
N THR A 65 1.58 17.94 15.21
CA THR A 65 2.76 18.38 15.98
C THR A 65 3.48 17.20 16.62
N TRP A 66 4.58 17.46 17.34
CA TRP A 66 5.29 16.45 18.12
C TRP A 66 4.28 15.65 18.98
N PRO A 67 4.32 14.31 18.96
CA PRO A 67 3.30 13.51 19.62
C PRO A 67 3.29 13.84 21.12
N PRO A 68 2.13 13.90 21.78
CA PRO A 68 2.04 14.13 23.21
C PRO A 68 2.60 12.92 23.97
N ALA A 69 3.93 12.83 24.15
CA ALA A 69 4.66 11.69 24.75
C ALA A 69 4.36 10.28 24.17
N GLY A 70 3.41 10.15 23.24
CA GLY A 70 2.86 8.90 22.75
C GLY A 70 3.62 8.34 21.56
N GLN A 71 3.64 7.02 21.45
CA GLN A 71 4.11 6.31 20.27
C GLN A 71 2.90 5.88 19.44
N ASN A 72 3.07 5.71 18.13
CA ASN A 72 2.00 5.24 17.25
C ASN A 72 1.43 3.88 17.73
N GLU A 73 0.11 3.76 17.74
CA GLU A 73 -0.62 2.50 17.91
C GLU A 73 -1.41 2.22 16.63
N ILE A 74 -1.40 0.97 16.15
CA ILE A 74 -2.21 0.53 15.01
C ILE A 74 -3.69 0.73 15.35
N ILE A 75 -4.44 1.32 14.42
CA ILE A 75 -5.88 1.57 14.54
C ILE A 75 -6.70 0.97 13.38
N GLU A 76 -6.05 0.58 12.28
CA GLU A 76 -6.66 -0.20 11.18
C GLU A 76 -5.67 -1.30 10.75
N PHE A 77 -6.16 -2.53 10.61
CA PHE A 77 -5.38 -3.71 10.23
C PHE A 77 -6.00 -4.40 9.01
N PRO A 78 -5.79 -3.86 7.80
CA PRO A 78 -6.22 -4.47 6.56
C PRO A 78 -5.17 -5.45 6.02
N ALA A 79 -5.60 -6.45 5.28
CA ALA A 79 -4.74 -7.20 4.38
C ALA A 79 -5.54 -7.85 3.24
N VAL A 80 -4.90 -8.09 2.11
CA VAL A 80 -5.47 -8.87 1.00
C VAL A 80 -4.52 -9.96 0.54
N LEU A 81 -5.08 -11.13 0.21
CA LEU A 81 -4.37 -12.19 -0.50
C LEU A 81 -4.45 -11.91 -2.01
N LEU A 82 -3.31 -11.63 -2.64
CA LEU A 82 -3.18 -11.40 -4.07
C LEU A 82 -2.61 -12.66 -4.75
N ASP A 83 -3.28 -13.16 -5.78
CA ASP A 83 -2.76 -14.18 -6.70
C ASP A 83 -1.95 -13.53 -7.82
N LEU A 84 -0.65 -13.83 -7.87
CA LEU A 84 0.26 -13.20 -8.83
C LEU A 84 0.07 -13.70 -10.26
N SER A 85 -0.61 -14.84 -10.44
CA SER A 85 -0.87 -15.41 -11.76
C SER A 85 -2.04 -14.76 -12.48
N SER A 86 -3.09 -14.40 -11.74
CA SER A 86 -4.30 -13.74 -12.26
C SER A 86 -4.32 -12.24 -12.01
N GLY A 87 -3.57 -11.75 -11.03
CA GLY A 87 -3.59 -10.38 -10.56
C GLY A 87 -4.80 -10.02 -9.69
N ASN A 88 -5.60 -11.02 -9.28
CA ASN A 88 -6.83 -10.84 -8.52
C ASN A 88 -6.62 -10.99 -7.02
N THR A 89 -7.36 -10.19 -6.26
CA THR A 89 -7.52 -10.39 -4.82
C THR A 89 -8.46 -11.57 -4.56
N LEU A 90 -7.99 -12.55 -3.79
CA LEU A 90 -8.71 -13.79 -3.48
C LEU A 90 -9.37 -13.78 -2.09
N SER A 91 -8.85 -12.99 -1.16
CA SER A 91 -9.36 -12.89 0.21
C SER A 91 -8.96 -11.55 0.81
N GLU A 92 -9.73 -11.11 1.78
CA GLU A 92 -9.52 -9.86 2.49
C GLU A 92 -9.70 -10.08 4.00
N PHE A 93 -8.87 -9.41 4.78
CA PHE A 93 -8.96 -9.28 6.23
C PHE A 93 -9.03 -7.78 6.55
N HIS A 94 -9.91 -7.39 7.46
CA HIS A 94 -10.05 -6.01 7.88
C HIS A 94 -10.56 -5.94 9.31
N GLU A 95 -9.80 -5.27 10.17
CA GLU A 95 -10.20 -5.03 11.55
C GLU A 95 -9.80 -3.61 11.95
N TYR A 96 -10.66 -2.94 12.72
CA TYR A 96 -10.26 -1.76 13.49
C TYR A 96 -9.65 -2.19 14.81
N VAL A 97 -8.57 -1.53 15.20
CA VAL A 97 -7.83 -1.83 16.43
C VAL A 97 -8.04 -0.70 17.42
N LYS A 98 -8.37 -1.06 18.66
CA LYS A 98 -8.57 -0.09 19.75
C LYS A 98 -7.21 0.30 20.36
N PRO A 99 -6.77 1.57 20.23
CA PRO A 99 -5.57 2.04 20.91
C PRO A 99 -5.80 2.09 22.43
N THR A 100 -4.78 1.72 23.21
CA THR A 100 -4.86 1.55 24.66
C THR A 100 -4.00 2.55 25.43
N GLU A 101 -2.99 3.14 24.78
CA GLU A 101 -2.10 4.14 25.39
C GLU A 101 -2.62 5.55 25.10
N GLN A 102 -3.12 5.78 23.88
CA GLN A 102 -3.76 7.02 23.43
C GLN A 102 -5.12 6.69 22.79
N SER A 103 -6.13 6.44 23.64
CA SER A 103 -7.44 5.97 23.20
C SER A 103 -8.24 7.00 22.40
N ILE A 104 -7.91 8.29 22.50
CA ILE A 104 -8.60 9.38 21.82
C ILE A 104 -7.80 9.82 20.59
N LEU A 105 -8.40 9.65 19.40
CA LEU A 105 -7.78 10.06 18.15
C LEU A 105 -7.71 11.58 18.05
N SER A 106 -6.55 12.10 17.65
CA SER A 106 -6.40 13.52 17.33
C SER A 106 -7.29 13.92 16.15
N SER A 107 -7.67 15.19 16.07
CA SER A 107 -8.41 15.70 14.90
C SER A 107 -7.60 15.52 13.60
N PHE A 108 -6.28 15.66 13.67
CA PHE A 108 -5.40 15.40 12.53
C PHE A 108 -5.50 13.95 12.04
N CYS A 109 -5.42 12.99 12.96
CA CYS A 109 -5.51 11.56 12.63
C CYS A 109 -6.84 11.23 11.97
N LYS A 110 -7.96 11.67 12.55
CA LYS A 110 -9.30 11.43 11.98
C LYS A 110 -9.47 12.05 10.59
N ASN A 111 -8.94 13.26 10.39
CA ASN A 111 -9.01 13.92 9.09
C ASN A 111 -8.12 13.27 8.04
N LEU A 112 -6.93 12.79 8.45
CA LEU A 112 -6.00 12.13 7.56
C LEU A 112 -6.56 10.77 7.11
N THR A 113 -6.93 9.91 8.06
CA THR A 113 -7.28 8.52 7.79
C THR A 113 -8.76 8.29 7.48
N GLY A 114 -9.63 9.24 7.85
CA GLY A 114 -11.08 9.06 7.80
C GLY A 114 -11.64 8.17 8.90
N ILE A 115 -10.80 7.61 9.78
CA ILE A 115 -11.23 6.74 10.88
C ILE A 115 -11.87 7.60 11.97
N THR A 116 -13.06 7.21 12.38
CA THR A 116 -13.83 7.86 13.44
C THR A 116 -13.46 7.33 14.83
N GLN A 117 -13.80 8.10 15.86
CA GLN A 117 -13.56 7.65 17.23
C GLN A 117 -14.41 6.42 17.55
N GLU A 118 -15.64 6.39 17.05
CA GLU A 118 -16.59 5.30 17.24
C GLU A 118 -16.06 3.97 16.65
N GLN A 119 -15.37 4.03 15.50
CA GLN A 119 -14.75 2.85 14.88
C GLN A 119 -13.64 2.26 15.75
N VAL A 120 -12.73 3.08 16.28
CA VAL A 120 -11.66 2.56 17.16
C VAL A 120 -12.17 2.18 18.54
N ASP A 121 -13.22 2.84 19.05
CA ASP A 121 -13.83 2.49 20.33
C ASP A 121 -14.50 1.11 20.29
N ALA A 122 -15.09 0.76 19.14
CA ALA A 122 -15.65 -0.55 18.82
C ALA A 122 -14.60 -1.58 18.33
N GLY A 123 -13.38 -1.12 18.05
CA GLY A 123 -12.27 -1.96 17.61
C GLY A 123 -11.80 -2.96 18.67
N ILE A 124 -11.02 -3.94 18.23
CA ILE A 124 -10.49 -4.99 19.11
C ILE A 124 -9.07 -4.65 19.59
N PRO A 125 -8.60 -5.18 20.74
CA PRO A 125 -7.20 -5.02 21.14
C PRO A 125 -6.24 -5.66 20.13
N LEU A 126 -5.07 -5.05 19.91
CA LEU A 126 -4.09 -5.53 18.93
C LEU A 126 -3.74 -7.02 19.10
N GLY A 127 -3.60 -7.50 20.34
CA GLY A 127 -3.33 -8.92 20.60
C GLY A 127 -4.41 -9.85 20.05
N ALA A 128 -5.69 -9.48 20.17
CA ALA A 128 -6.80 -10.23 19.61
C ALA A 128 -6.80 -10.16 18.08
N CYS A 129 -6.52 -8.99 17.50
CA CYS A 129 -6.37 -8.81 16.05
C CYS A 129 -5.27 -9.72 15.49
N LEU A 130 -4.11 -9.83 16.15
CA LEU A 130 -3.03 -10.72 15.73
C LEU A 130 -3.43 -12.20 15.78
N CYS A 131 -4.25 -12.61 16.76
CA CYS A 131 -4.80 -13.96 16.82
C CYS A 131 -5.76 -14.24 15.65
N LEU A 132 -6.70 -13.33 15.40
CA LEU A 132 -7.65 -13.45 14.28
C LEU A 132 -6.92 -13.48 12.93
N PHE A 133 -5.93 -12.61 12.75
CA PHE A 133 -5.09 -12.56 11.57
C PHE A 133 -4.32 -13.87 11.36
N SER A 134 -3.74 -14.42 12.44
CA SER A 134 -3.02 -15.70 12.38
C SER A 134 -3.95 -16.86 11.99
N SER A 135 -5.18 -16.88 12.51
CA SER A 135 -6.20 -17.86 12.11
C SER A 135 -6.64 -17.68 10.66
N TRP A 136 -6.74 -16.44 10.17
CA TRP A 136 -7.02 -16.16 8.77
C TRP A 136 -5.90 -16.67 7.85
N ILE A 137 -4.64 -16.37 8.17
CA ILE A 137 -3.47 -16.88 7.46
C ILE A 137 -3.44 -18.40 7.43
N GLN A 138 -3.69 -19.07 8.57
CA GLN A 138 -3.72 -20.53 8.62
C GLN A 138 -4.73 -21.12 7.65
N LYS A 139 -5.97 -20.60 7.65
CA LYS A 139 -7.03 -21.05 6.72
C LYS A 139 -6.64 -20.85 5.26
N LEU A 140 -6.00 -19.73 4.93
CA LEU A 140 -5.52 -19.49 3.57
C LEU A 140 -4.40 -20.45 3.18
N CYS A 141 -3.44 -20.71 4.06
CA CYS A 141 -2.35 -21.67 3.81
C CYS A 141 -2.90 -23.07 3.52
N GLU A 142 -3.90 -23.52 4.28
CA GLU A 142 -4.59 -24.79 4.07
C GLU A 142 -5.38 -24.80 2.75
N GLN A 143 -6.21 -23.77 2.51
CA GLN A 143 -7.07 -23.66 1.34
C GLN A 143 -6.28 -23.60 0.02
N TYR A 144 -5.22 -22.79 -0.03
CA TYR A 144 -4.43 -22.54 -1.24
C TYR A 144 -3.15 -23.39 -1.33
N GLN A 145 -2.92 -24.26 -0.34
CA GLN A 145 -1.72 -25.11 -0.22
C GLN A 145 -0.42 -24.30 -0.38
N MET A 146 -0.34 -23.20 0.38
CA MET A 146 0.78 -22.26 0.32
C MET A 146 1.54 -22.18 1.63
N SER A 147 2.81 -21.80 1.56
CA SER A 147 3.71 -21.72 2.71
C SER A 147 4.60 -20.47 2.67
N PHE A 148 4.82 -19.87 3.84
CA PHE A 148 5.83 -18.82 4.03
C PHE A 148 7.26 -19.38 4.06
N ASN A 149 7.43 -20.69 4.30
CA ASN A 149 8.74 -21.33 4.25
C ASN A 149 9.10 -21.66 2.81
N ILE A 150 10.08 -20.97 2.25
CA ILE A 150 10.46 -21.14 0.84
C ILE A 150 11.27 -22.41 0.57
N SER A 151 11.69 -23.13 1.62
CA SER A 151 12.44 -24.37 1.51
C SER A 151 11.55 -25.61 1.32
N VAL A 152 10.22 -25.48 1.52
CA VAL A 152 9.30 -26.60 1.29
C VAL A 152 8.81 -26.59 -0.15
N PRO A 153 8.68 -27.73 -0.84
CA PRO A 153 8.07 -27.75 -2.17
C PRO A 153 6.61 -27.29 -2.12
N GLY A 154 6.17 -26.51 -3.11
CA GLY A 154 4.77 -26.12 -3.24
C GLY A 154 4.61 -24.65 -3.62
N LYS A 155 3.44 -24.08 -3.31
CA LYS A 155 3.17 -22.66 -3.53
C LYS A 155 3.69 -21.84 -2.36
N HIS A 156 4.16 -20.65 -2.65
CA HIS A 156 4.78 -19.76 -1.69
C HIS A 156 4.03 -18.44 -1.57
N VAL A 157 4.06 -17.91 -0.36
CA VAL A 157 3.48 -16.62 0.00
C VAL A 157 4.44 -15.83 0.86
N THR A 158 4.44 -14.51 0.71
CA THR A 158 5.14 -13.58 1.60
C THR A 158 4.35 -12.28 1.72
N PHE A 159 4.77 -11.40 2.63
CA PHE A 159 4.15 -10.09 2.79
C PHE A 159 4.66 -9.06 1.79
N ALA A 160 3.82 -8.10 1.45
CA ALA A 160 4.17 -6.89 0.72
C ALA A 160 3.53 -5.68 1.40
N THR A 161 4.31 -4.61 1.53
CA THR A 161 3.88 -3.34 2.12
C THR A 161 4.36 -2.19 1.24
N TRP A 162 3.72 -1.03 1.33
CA TRP A 162 4.18 0.14 0.58
C TRP A 162 5.59 0.56 1.02
N SER A 163 5.92 0.44 2.31
CA SER A 163 7.26 0.73 2.84
C SER A 163 7.61 -0.15 4.03
N ASP A 164 8.84 0.00 4.55
CA ASP A 164 9.27 -0.71 5.76
C ASP A 164 8.50 -0.30 7.03
N TRP A 165 7.76 0.82 7.01
CA TRP A 165 7.17 1.40 8.21
C TRP A 165 6.20 0.44 8.93
N ASP A 166 5.33 -0.26 8.21
CA ASP A 166 4.28 -1.12 8.79
C ASP A 166 4.85 -2.23 9.67
N LEU A 167 5.75 -3.05 9.10
CA LEU A 167 6.26 -4.26 9.76
C LEU A 167 7.53 -4.02 10.57
N GLN A 168 8.42 -3.12 10.12
CA GLN A 168 9.67 -2.83 10.83
C GLN A 168 9.49 -1.85 11.98
N ILE A 169 8.61 -0.86 11.82
CA ILE A 169 8.48 0.24 12.77
C ILE A 169 7.20 0.09 13.58
N CYS A 170 6.03 0.14 12.93
CA CYS A 170 4.75 0.22 13.61
C CYS A 170 4.45 -1.05 14.41
N LEU A 171 4.22 -2.18 13.72
CA LEU A 171 3.88 -3.44 14.37
C LEU A 171 4.97 -3.94 15.31
N HIS A 172 6.24 -3.89 14.89
CA HIS A 172 7.35 -4.41 15.69
C HIS A 172 7.51 -3.64 17.01
N ARG A 173 7.52 -2.29 16.97
CA ARG A 173 7.69 -1.48 18.19
C ARG A 173 6.49 -1.59 19.11
N GLU A 174 5.28 -1.58 18.56
CA GLU A 174 4.08 -1.72 19.36
C GLU A 174 4.01 -3.09 20.05
N CYS A 175 4.33 -4.17 19.34
CA CYS A 175 4.39 -5.51 19.94
C CYS A 175 5.43 -5.58 21.07
N LEU A 176 6.63 -5.03 20.86
CA LEU A 176 7.67 -5.00 21.89
C LEU A 176 7.22 -4.22 23.13
N ARG A 177 6.66 -3.02 22.94
CA ARG A 177 6.19 -2.17 24.03
C ARG A 177 5.04 -2.79 24.81
N LYS A 178 4.08 -3.41 24.11
CA LYS A 178 2.90 -4.08 24.72
C LYS A 178 3.18 -5.52 25.16
N GLN A 179 4.41 -6.00 25.05
CA GLN A 179 4.81 -7.38 25.37
C GLN A 179 3.96 -8.44 24.62
N LEU A 180 3.56 -8.12 23.39
CA LEU A 180 2.81 -9.04 22.52
C LEU A 180 3.78 -9.88 21.70
N LYS A 181 3.47 -11.18 21.57
CA LYS A 181 4.21 -12.07 20.69
C LYS A 181 3.86 -11.78 19.23
N LYS A 182 4.77 -11.13 18.51
CA LYS A 182 4.64 -10.91 17.06
C LYS A 182 4.81 -12.23 16.30
N PRO A 183 3.87 -12.66 15.44
CA PRO A 183 4.05 -13.85 14.62
C PRO A 183 5.28 -13.77 13.71
N GLU A 184 6.00 -14.89 13.57
CA GLU A 184 7.27 -14.97 12.83
C GLU A 184 7.12 -14.70 11.32
N PHE A 185 5.96 -15.01 10.74
CA PHE A 185 5.73 -14.76 9.31
C PHE A 185 5.79 -13.28 8.94
N PHE A 186 5.60 -12.36 9.89
CA PHE A 186 5.79 -10.91 9.66
C PHE A 186 7.26 -10.49 9.56
N ASN A 187 8.23 -11.40 9.75
CA ASN A 187 9.65 -11.07 9.71
C ASN A 187 10.23 -11.01 8.29
N TYR A 188 9.43 -11.19 7.24
CA TYR A 188 9.87 -11.16 5.84
C TYR A 188 8.82 -10.45 4.98
N TRP A 189 9.23 -9.43 4.24
CA TRP A 189 8.33 -8.71 3.35
C TRP A 189 9.05 -8.08 2.16
N ILE A 190 8.24 -7.61 1.21
CA ILE A 190 8.64 -6.86 0.03
C ILE A 190 8.21 -5.40 0.21
N ASP A 191 9.18 -4.48 0.21
CA ASP A 191 8.95 -3.03 0.12
C ASP A 191 8.64 -2.69 -1.35
N ILE A 192 7.35 -2.44 -1.62
CA ILE A 192 6.85 -2.18 -2.97
C ILE A 192 7.38 -0.85 -3.51
N ARG A 193 7.55 0.17 -2.67
CA ARG A 193 8.13 1.45 -3.11
C ARG A 193 9.59 1.28 -3.53
N TYR A 194 10.36 0.46 -2.83
CA TYR A 194 11.73 0.11 -3.23
C TYR A 194 11.74 -0.64 -4.56
N MET A 195 10.90 -1.67 -4.70
CA MET A 195 10.78 -2.43 -5.95
C MET A 195 10.37 -1.55 -7.13
N TYR A 196 9.41 -0.65 -6.92
CA TYR A 196 8.95 0.32 -7.91
C TYR A 196 10.09 1.23 -8.38
N LYS A 197 10.81 1.83 -7.42
CA LYS A 197 11.96 2.72 -7.72
C LYS A 197 13.04 1.99 -8.51
N LYS A 198 13.35 0.76 -8.11
CA LYS A 198 14.38 -0.07 -8.77
C LYS A 198 13.98 -0.47 -10.19
N PHE A 199 12.71 -0.83 -10.40
CA PHE A 199 12.23 -1.35 -11.67
C PHE A 199 11.96 -0.25 -12.71
N TYR A 200 11.27 0.83 -12.32
CA TYR A 200 10.92 1.92 -13.24
C TYR A 200 11.95 3.05 -13.29
N HIS A 201 12.94 3.04 -12.39
CA HIS A 201 13.92 4.13 -12.24
C HIS A 201 13.26 5.51 -11.99
N ARG A 202 12.17 5.52 -11.21
CA ARG A 202 11.38 6.71 -10.86
C ARG A 202 11.24 6.87 -9.35
N SER A 203 11.03 8.09 -8.87
CA SER A 203 10.76 8.39 -7.45
C SER A 203 9.33 8.88 -7.28
N PRO A 204 8.39 7.99 -6.93
CA PRO A 204 6.98 8.37 -6.85
C PRO A 204 6.69 9.22 -5.62
N LYS A 205 5.71 10.12 -5.73
CA LYS A 205 5.14 10.89 -4.62
C LYS A 205 4.07 10.04 -3.91
N GLY A 206 4.52 9.12 -3.05
CA GLY A 206 3.62 8.19 -2.36
C GLY A 206 3.01 7.14 -3.29
N LEU A 207 2.05 6.36 -2.77
CA LEU A 207 1.38 5.30 -3.51
C LEU A 207 0.55 5.86 -4.67
N ALA A 208 -0.26 6.89 -4.41
CA ALA A 208 -1.06 7.57 -5.43
C ALA A 208 -0.19 8.09 -6.58
N GLY A 209 0.98 8.67 -6.30
CA GLY A 209 1.93 9.10 -7.34
C GLY A 209 2.46 7.94 -8.17
N ALA A 210 2.74 6.77 -7.57
CA ALA A 210 3.20 5.59 -8.31
C ALA A 210 2.10 5.01 -9.22
N LEU A 211 0.85 5.02 -8.78
CA LEU A 211 -0.29 4.62 -9.61
C LEU A 211 -0.48 5.59 -10.78
N GLN A 212 -0.46 6.90 -10.49
CA GLN A 212 -0.61 7.96 -11.50
C GLN A 212 0.48 7.88 -12.58
N ASP A 213 1.73 7.64 -12.20
CA ASP A 213 2.88 7.46 -13.10
C ASP A 213 2.66 6.34 -14.14
N LEU A 214 1.82 5.35 -13.81
CA LEU A 214 1.48 4.21 -14.66
C LEU A 214 0.11 4.34 -15.34
N GLY A 215 -0.57 5.48 -15.15
CA GLY A 215 -1.90 5.76 -15.70
C GLY A 215 -3.03 5.06 -14.95
N ILE A 216 -2.82 4.68 -13.68
CA ILE A 216 -3.82 4.05 -12.82
C ILE A 216 -4.38 5.11 -11.88
N SER A 217 -5.71 5.18 -11.77
CA SER A 217 -6.38 6.07 -10.82
C SER A 217 -6.47 5.39 -9.46
N PHE A 218 -6.18 6.13 -8.40
CA PHE A 218 -6.38 5.66 -7.03
C PHE A 218 -7.89 5.48 -6.79
N VAL A 219 -8.28 4.36 -6.17
CA VAL A 219 -9.68 4.05 -5.85
C VAL A 219 -9.92 4.14 -4.35
N GLY A 220 -10.88 4.98 -3.95
CA GLY A 220 -11.22 5.20 -2.54
C GLY A 220 -10.50 6.40 -1.93
N GLN A 221 -10.39 6.41 -0.60
CA GLN A 221 -9.75 7.48 0.15
C GLN A 221 -8.28 7.12 0.42
N GLU A 222 -7.35 8.04 0.13
CA GLU A 222 -5.95 7.91 0.55
C GLU A 222 -5.87 7.94 2.09
N HIS A 223 -5.00 7.10 2.67
CA HIS A 223 -4.87 6.91 4.13
C HIS A 223 -6.05 6.19 4.80
N SER A 224 -6.94 5.58 4.01
CA SER A 224 -7.71 4.45 4.49
C SER A 224 -6.90 3.20 4.20
N GLY A 225 -6.49 2.48 5.25
CA GLY A 225 -5.56 1.36 5.11
C GLY A 225 -6.08 0.30 4.14
N ILE A 226 -7.39 0.02 4.14
CA ILE A 226 -7.96 -0.95 3.20
C ILE A 226 -7.95 -0.45 1.74
N CYS A 227 -8.15 0.84 1.51
CA CYS A 227 -8.02 1.44 0.18
C CYS A 227 -6.56 1.37 -0.28
N ASP A 228 -5.60 1.75 0.56
CA ASP A 228 -4.17 1.70 0.25
C ASP A 228 -3.68 0.26 0.00
N THR A 229 -4.15 -0.70 0.79
CA THR A 229 -3.89 -2.13 0.60
C THR A 229 -4.35 -2.63 -0.78
N ARG A 230 -5.61 -2.33 -1.16
CA ARG A 230 -6.17 -2.73 -2.46
C ARG A 230 -5.46 -2.05 -3.63
N ASN A 231 -5.17 -0.76 -3.52
CA ASN A 231 -4.45 -0.03 -4.55
C ASN A 231 -2.99 -0.51 -4.69
N THR A 232 -2.33 -0.87 -3.59
CA THR A 232 -1.00 -1.49 -3.61
C THR A 232 -1.05 -2.84 -4.34
N ALA A 233 -2.08 -3.66 -4.11
CA ALA A 233 -2.25 -4.92 -4.84
C ALA A 233 -2.40 -4.70 -6.36
N VAL A 234 -3.17 -3.69 -6.78
CA VAL A 234 -3.29 -3.29 -8.20
C VAL A 234 -1.94 -2.86 -8.77
N LEU A 235 -1.17 -2.07 -8.02
CA LEU A 235 0.17 -1.64 -8.44
C LEU A 235 1.11 -2.85 -8.63
N ILE A 236 1.11 -3.79 -7.68
CA ILE A 236 1.90 -5.03 -7.75
C ILE A 236 1.54 -5.82 -9.01
N SER A 237 0.24 -6.04 -9.27
CA SER A 237 -0.23 -6.74 -10.47
C SER A 237 0.27 -6.06 -11.74
N ARG A 238 0.23 -4.72 -11.78
CA ARG A 238 0.76 -3.96 -12.93
C ARG A 238 2.27 -4.13 -13.07
N MET A 239 3.02 -4.04 -11.98
CA MET A 239 4.48 -4.22 -11.98
C MET A 239 4.88 -5.59 -12.51
N ILE A 240 4.18 -6.65 -12.09
CA ILE A 240 4.42 -8.02 -12.57
C ILE A 240 4.10 -8.14 -14.06
N SER A 241 2.98 -7.57 -14.51
CA SER A 241 2.62 -7.54 -15.93
C SER A 241 3.65 -6.79 -16.79
N ASP A 242 4.31 -5.78 -16.24
CA ASP A 242 5.39 -5.05 -16.91
C ASP A 242 6.72 -5.81 -16.88
N GLY A 243 6.83 -6.91 -16.12
CA GLY A 243 7.99 -7.79 -16.05
C GLY A 243 8.81 -7.70 -14.77
N CYS A 244 8.30 -7.03 -13.72
CA CYS A 244 8.97 -6.95 -12.43
C CYS A 244 8.95 -8.32 -11.71
N VAL A 245 10.11 -8.77 -11.22
CA VAL A 245 10.25 -9.96 -10.37
C VAL A 245 10.17 -9.55 -8.90
N MET A 246 9.20 -10.07 -8.16
CA MET A 246 9.00 -9.78 -6.75
C MET A 246 10.01 -10.55 -5.88
N THR A 247 10.75 -9.83 -5.04
CA THR A 247 11.79 -10.38 -4.16
C THR A 247 11.70 -9.78 -2.77
N ILE A 248 11.89 -10.58 -1.72
CA ILE A 248 12.01 -10.10 -0.33
C ILE A 248 13.09 -9.03 -0.27
N THR A 249 12.74 -7.85 0.24
CA THR A 249 13.65 -6.70 0.35
C THR A 249 14.16 -6.51 1.77
N LYS A 250 13.42 -6.99 2.78
CA LYS A 250 13.76 -6.87 4.20
C LYS A 250 13.43 -8.13 4.98
N SER A 251 14.21 -8.33 6.05
CA SER A 251 13.93 -9.33 7.06
C SER A 251 14.34 -8.84 8.45
N LEU A 252 13.54 -9.20 9.46
CA LEU A 252 13.86 -9.01 10.88
C LEU A 252 14.37 -10.29 11.55
N ALA A 253 14.49 -11.40 10.81
CA ALA A 253 15.00 -12.64 11.38
C ALA A 253 16.46 -12.45 11.80
N VAL A 254 16.80 -12.91 13.00
CA VAL A 254 18.17 -12.88 13.50
C VAL A 254 19.01 -13.81 12.63
N ASN A 255 20.08 -13.27 12.01
CA ASN A 255 21.08 -14.09 11.34
C ASN A 255 21.80 -14.97 12.37
N THR A 256 21.36 -16.22 12.52
CA THR A 256 21.98 -17.21 13.41
C THR A 256 23.41 -17.60 13.01
N ASN A 257 23.88 -17.18 11.82
CA ASN A 257 25.22 -17.46 11.32
C ASN A 257 26.34 -16.54 11.89
N LYS A 258 26.08 -15.73 12.92
CA LYS A 258 27.11 -14.88 13.55
C LYS A 258 27.45 -15.22 15.02
N VAL A 259 26.97 -16.34 15.55
CA VAL A 259 27.17 -16.68 16.98
C VAL A 259 28.32 -17.69 17.24
N HIS A 260 29.11 -18.06 16.22
CA HIS A 260 30.25 -19.00 16.39
C HIS A 260 31.61 -18.44 15.93
N ALA A 261 31.81 -17.13 16.01
CA ALA A 261 33.12 -16.53 15.78
C ALA A 261 33.50 -15.58 16.92
N HIS A 262 33.73 -16.13 18.11
CA HIS A 262 34.58 -15.57 19.15
C HIS A 262 35.18 -16.71 19.98
#